data_AF-A0A9F2N420-F1
#
_entry.id   AF-A0A9F2N420-F1
#
_cell.length_a   1.000
_cell.length_b   1.000
_cell.length_c   1.000
_cell.angle_alpha   90.00
_cell.angle_beta   90.00
_cell.angle_gamma   90.00
#
_symmetry.space_group_name_H-M   'P 1'
#
loop_
_entity.id
_entity.type
_entity.pdbx_description
1 polymer ?
#
loop_
_entity_poly.entity_id
_entity_poly.type
_entity_poly.pdbx_seq_one_letter_code
_entity_poly.pdbx_strand_id
1 'polypeptide(L)'
;RKDVKGANATIAELFPQEAVLGPDADLDRAVTQVSEELIDDYPTSDPRWAEAVPEDAANFTNSSIIILHQLDNKSQAHSMYIDFLRQVDLFGRLGCVQVRGILMATRLLLCEHAEKLAAAIALKNYHYKLPDLVTSAIQIALNKREDDIPSGLTPADVFFREVSQIDTIFECLLEKEKQVLKDTSVQSEEWGKIVVDVNNIIKDMLKAAIQDRQSKTSLYKIRDPTEVEPEYVPWTASVGVRTTIVQQHEIILKKVYPQANSKLRSIVIEQLVALLDCFLDGYVSQLKSVDQPEHQERYNSLHVEYEQKRSELLLPLLLLKQYQLAAALAEKYCDFDILVQLCEQTDNQSRLQRYMTQFADQNFSDFLFRWYLEKGKRGKLLSQPVAQHGQLASFLQAHEHLSWLHDINSNDMDKAYRTLQNLANTETRYFAKKKTLLGLSKLSVLASDISDVMLNEKIEEIIEQECFLLHQETLPEQLLAEKKMNLNEMPVLSAPQLIELYICDENRKANEYDFKKALDLLEYIDQAEQVDINYLKLKILCKALLRDGWSSSEGKDDPIEASKDSIFVKILQKLIKEGVQLSEYLPEVKDLMQSDELGHLKYNPYFEFVLKANYELYVFRDQA
;
A
#
# COMPACT_ATOMS: atom_id res chain seq x y z
N ARG A 1 -28.61 17.68 49.06
CA ARG A 1 -28.13 17.33 50.43
C ARG A 1 -27.16 16.17 50.29
N LYS A 2 -25.92 16.27 50.84
CA LYS A 2 -24.90 15.21 50.78
C LYS A 2 -25.13 14.15 51.87
N ASP A 3 -26.24 13.41 51.81
CA ASP A 3 -26.41 12.23 52.66
C ASP A 3 -26.00 10.98 51.88
N VAL A 4 -24.68 10.78 51.76
CA VAL A 4 -24.10 9.66 51.00
C VAL A 4 -24.50 8.31 51.60
N LYS A 5 -24.70 8.24 52.92
CA LYS A 5 -25.10 6.98 53.60
C LYS A 5 -26.56 6.65 53.38
N GLY A 6 -27.46 7.64 53.46
CA GLY A 6 -28.87 7.46 53.13
C GLY A 6 -29.08 7.10 51.66
N ALA A 7 -28.34 7.76 50.76
CA ALA A 7 -28.38 7.47 49.33
C ALA A 7 -27.88 6.06 49.00
N ASN A 8 -26.78 5.60 49.61
CA ASN A 8 -26.31 4.22 49.40
C ASN A 8 -27.33 3.18 49.87
N ALA A 9 -28.09 3.46 50.93
CA ALA A 9 -29.13 2.56 51.42
C ALA A 9 -30.33 2.49 50.46
N THR A 10 -30.83 3.63 49.97
CA THR A 10 -31.91 3.65 48.98
C THR A 10 -31.48 3.09 47.62
N ILE A 11 -30.23 3.32 47.19
CA ILE A 11 -29.68 2.76 45.96
C ILE A 11 -29.51 1.24 46.07
N ALA A 12 -29.08 0.73 47.23
CA ALA A 12 -29.01 -0.71 47.47
C ALA A 12 -30.40 -1.37 47.54
N GLU A 13 -31.42 -0.63 47.99
CA GLU A 13 -32.82 -1.07 48.05
C GLU A 13 -33.50 -1.05 46.67
N LEU A 14 -33.21 -0.04 45.84
CA LEU A 14 -33.78 0.12 44.50
C LEU A 14 -33.04 -0.71 43.43
N PHE A 15 -31.72 -0.91 43.58
CA PHE A 15 -30.87 -1.60 42.61
C PHE A 15 -29.95 -2.62 43.33
N PRO A 16 -30.46 -3.82 43.66
CA PRO A 16 -29.66 -4.87 44.32
C PRO A 16 -28.47 -5.32 43.46
N GLN A 17 -27.38 -5.76 44.10
CA GLN A 17 -26.11 -6.16 43.45
C GLN A 17 -26.26 -7.33 42.47
N GLU A 18 -27.35 -8.08 42.54
CA GLU A 18 -27.65 -9.27 41.72
C GLU A 18 -28.53 -8.96 40.49
N ALA A 19 -28.96 -7.71 40.29
CA ALA A 19 -29.70 -7.32 39.10
C ALA A 19 -28.80 -7.46 37.86
N VAL A 20 -29.27 -8.28 36.91
CA VAL A 20 -28.56 -8.70 35.69
C VAL A 20 -27.86 -7.52 35.01
N LEU A 21 -26.53 -7.64 34.88
CA LEU A 21 -25.69 -6.83 33.99
C LEU A 21 -26.09 -7.16 32.54
N GLY A 22 -27.18 -6.57 32.07
CA GLY A 22 -27.59 -6.58 30.68
C GLY A 22 -27.38 -5.19 30.07
N PRO A 23 -27.26 -5.07 28.73
CA PRO A 23 -27.38 -3.78 28.07
C PRO A 23 -28.75 -3.17 28.41
N ASP A 24 -28.79 -1.87 28.68
CA ASP A 24 -30.01 -1.13 29.08
C ASP A 24 -30.57 -1.53 30.46
N ALA A 25 -29.69 -1.79 31.44
CA ALA A 25 -30.12 -1.98 32.82
C ALA A 25 -30.91 -0.74 33.32
N ASP A 26 -31.95 -0.95 34.14
CA ASP A 26 -32.78 0.14 34.68
C ASP A 26 -31.96 1.23 35.39
N LEU A 27 -30.82 0.83 35.98
CA LEU A 27 -29.84 1.74 36.58
C LEU A 27 -29.18 2.65 35.54
N ASP A 28 -28.72 2.09 34.43
CA ASP A 28 -28.10 2.85 33.34
C ASP A 28 -29.10 3.87 32.78
N ARG A 29 -30.33 3.43 32.49
CA ARG A 29 -31.41 4.30 31.99
C ARG A 29 -31.78 5.41 32.96
N ALA A 30 -31.86 5.13 34.26
CA ALA A 30 -32.14 6.15 35.26
C ALA A 30 -31.00 7.18 35.34
N VAL A 31 -29.74 6.71 35.31
CA VAL A 31 -28.56 7.58 35.35
C VAL A 31 -28.48 8.47 34.12
N THR A 32 -28.81 7.95 32.92
CA THR A 32 -28.85 8.75 31.70
C THR A 32 -29.98 9.75 31.71
N GLN A 33 -31.21 9.35 32.09
CA GLN A 33 -32.36 10.24 32.16
C GLN A 33 -32.10 11.42 33.11
N VAL A 34 -31.56 11.17 34.31
CA VAL A 34 -31.19 12.24 35.25
C VAL A 34 -30.14 13.17 34.65
N SER A 35 -29.19 12.62 33.88
CA SER A 35 -28.18 13.46 33.22
C SER A 35 -28.77 14.31 32.09
N GLU A 36 -29.70 13.77 31.30
CA GLU A 36 -30.40 14.51 30.23
C GLU A 36 -31.26 15.61 30.82
N GLU A 37 -32.06 15.29 31.85
CA GLU A 37 -32.89 16.28 32.57
C GLU A 37 -32.05 17.40 33.17
N LEU A 38 -30.87 17.10 33.71
CA LEU A 38 -29.97 18.10 34.29
C LEU A 38 -29.40 19.06 33.23
N ILE A 39 -29.15 18.55 32.04
CA ILE A 39 -28.56 19.30 30.92
C ILE A 39 -29.62 20.12 30.20
N ASP A 40 -30.83 19.58 30.10
CA ASP A 40 -31.97 20.22 29.47
C ASP A 40 -32.86 21.00 30.46
N ASP A 41 -32.38 21.18 31.70
CA ASP A 41 -33.13 21.81 32.80
C ASP A 41 -33.60 23.24 32.49
N TYR A 42 -34.78 23.55 33.01
CA TYR A 42 -35.45 24.84 32.86
C TYR A 42 -34.84 25.89 33.80
N PRO A 43 -34.69 27.14 33.37
CA PRO A 43 -34.32 28.22 34.27
C PRO A 43 -35.51 28.56 35.19
N THR A 44 -35.60 27.91 36.34
CA THR A 44 -36.62 28.11 37.39
C THR A 44 -36.74 29.57 37.90
N SER A 45 -35.72 30.41 37.73
CA SER A 45 -35.70 31.82 38.16
C SER A 45 -36.19 32.80 37.10
N ASP A 46 -36.41 32.37 35.86
CA ASP A 46 -36.93 33.24 34.79
C ASP A 46 -38.45 33.12 34.69
N PRO A 47 -39.22 34.17 35.01
CA PRO A 47 -40.68 34.15 34.99
C PRO A 47 -41.27 33.91 33.60
N ARG A 48 -40.51 34.12 32.51
CA ARG A 48 -40.94 33.82 31.14
C ARG A 48 -41.11 32.31 30.88
N TRP A 49 -40.51 31.48 31.73
CA TRP A 49 -40.61 30.02 31.65
C TRP A 49 -41.71 29.45 32.54
N ALA A 50 -42.37 30.27 33.36
CA ALA A 50 -43.36 29.80 34.33
C ALA A 50 -44.57 29.07 33.70
N GLU A 51 -44.92 29.36 32.45
CA GLU A 51 -45.99 28.65 31.71
C GLU A 51 -45.51 27.35 31.04
N ALA A 52 -44.20 27.17 30.88
CA ALA A 52 -43.58 26.05 30.17
C ALA A 52 -42.93 25.01 31.10
N VAL A 53 -42.87 25.29 32.41
CA VAL A 53 -42.36 24.37 33.43
C VAL A 53 -43.49 23.42 33.85
N PRO A 54 -43.33 22.09 33.71
CA PRO A 54 -44.28 21.12 34.25
C PRO A 54 -44.40 21.28 35.78
N GLU A 55 -45.61 21.14 36.35
CA GLU A 55 -45.87 21.35 37.79
C GLU A 55 -44.97 20.50 38.72
N ASP A 56 -44.36 19.43 38.21
CA ASP A 56 -43.48 18.50 38.94
C ASP A 56 -41.98 18.91 38.99
N ALA A 57 -41.53 19.93 38.25
CA ALA A 57 -40.11 20.27 38.09
C ALA A 57 -39.50 21.20 39.18
N ALA A 58 -40.15 21.32 40.33
CA ALA A 58 -39.85 22.35 41.34
C ALA A 58 -38.61 22.12 42.23
N ASN A 59 -37.67 21.23 41.90
CA ASN A 59 -36.66 20.75 42.87
C ASN A 59 -35.22 21.27 42.69
N PHE A 60 -34.88 22.02 41.64
CA PHE A 60 -33.53 22.59 41.48
C PHE A 60 -33.54 24.12 41.60
N THR A 61 -33.16 24.61 42.78
CA THR A 61 -33.41 25.99 43.24
C THR A 61 -32.33 27.02 42.90
N ASN A 62 -31.46 26.82 41.89
CA ASN A 62 -30.41 27.80 41.56
C ASN A 62 -30.18 27.95 40.06
N SER A 63 -31.08 28.63 39.36
CA SER A 63 -30.84 29.04 37.97
C SER A 63 -30.57 30.55 37.89
N SER A 64 -29.44 30.94 37.30
CA SER A 64 -29.14 32.34 37.00
C SER A 64 -29.95 32.79 35.79
N ILE A 65 -30.43 34.05 35.76
CA ILE A 65 -31.24 34.61 34.65
C ILE A 65 -30.40 34.80 33.37
N ILE A 66 -29.08 34.91 33.51
CA ILE A 66 -28.17 35.05 32.37
C ILE A 66 -27.82 33.65 31.83
N ILE A 67 -28.14 33.39 30.56
CA ILE A 67 -27.94 32.10 29.86
C ILE A 67 -26.50 31.57 30.02
N LEU A 68 -25.48 32.43 29.97
CA LEU A 68 -24.09 32.00 30.15
C LEU A 68 -23.84 31.43 31.56
N HIS A 69 -24.32 32.12 32.60
CA HIS A 69 -24.24 31.61 33.97
C HIS A 69 -25.14 30.39 34.19
N GLN A 70 -26.25 30.27 33.44
CA GLN A 70 -27.07 29.07 33.46
C GLN A 70 -26.30 27.86 32.90
N LEU A 71 -25.60 28.01 31.77
CA LEU A 71 -24.76 26.95 31.21
C LEU A 71 -23.59 26.59 32.13
N ASP A 72 -22.97 27.57 32.79
CA ASP A 72 -21.94 27.33 33.81
C ASP A 72 -22.51 26.58 35.03
N ASN A 73 -23.70 26.97 35.50
CA ASN A 73 -24.38 26.28 36.61
C ASN A 73 -24.73 24.84 36.22
N LYS A 74 -25.21 24.60 34.99
CA LYS A 74 -25.46 23.25 34.45
C LYS A 74 -24.18 22.41 34.41
N SER A 75 -23.07 23.00 33.96
CA SER A 75 -21.74 22.35 33.95
C SER A 75 -21.27 21.98 35.36
N GLN A 76 -21.46 22.88 36.35
CA GLN A 76 -21.14 22.60 37.75
C GLN A 76 -22.08 21.56 38.38
N ALA A 77 -23.37 21.59 38.04
CA ALA A 77 -24.31 20.61 38.54
C ALA A 77 -23.97 19.21 37.98
N HIS A 78 -23.64 19.11 36.70
CA HIS A 78 -23.22 17.87 36.07
C HIS A 78 -21.91 17.34 36.67
N SER A 79 -20.93 18.21 36.97
CA SER A 79 -19.71 17.78 37.66
C SER A 79 -19.97 17.28 39.09
N MET A 80 -20.86 17.93 39.84
CA MET A 80 -21.29 17.46 41.16
C MET A 80 -22.03 16.12 41.09
N TYR A 81 -22.83 15.90 40.03
CA TYR A 81 -23.50 14.63 39.79
C TYR A 81 -22.50 13.49 39.52
N ILE A 82 -21.46 13.74 38.71
CA ILE A 82 -20.38 12.77 38.49
C ILE A 82 -19.59 12.49 39.78
N ASP A 83 -19.26 13.53 40.56
CA ASP A 83 -18.58 13.35 41.84
C ASP A 83 -19.43 12.52 42.82
N PHE A 84 -20.76 12.70 42.78
CA PHE A 84 -21.69 11.90 43.55
C PHE A 84 -21.69 10.43 43.10
N LEU A 85 -21.82 10.18 41.80
CA LEU A 85 -21.78 8.82 41.24
C LEU A 85 -20.46 8.09 41.57
N ARG A 86 -19.34 8.82 41.67
CA ARG A 86 -18.04 8.28 42.11
C ARG A 86 -18.01 7.97 43.60
N GLN A 87 -18.52 8.86 44.45
CA GLN A 87 -18.54 8.65 45.89
C GLN A 87 -19.43 7.48 46.32
N VAL A 88 -20.41 7.12 45.48
CA VAL A 88 -21.35 6.02 45.69
C VAL A 88 -20.88 4.72 44.98
N ASP A 89 -19.71 4.73 44.33
CA ASP A 89 -19.13 3.60 43.56
C ASP A 89 -20.08 2.99 42.50
N LEU A 90 -21.06 3.77 42.03
CA LEU A 90 -21.99 3.34 40.98
C LEU A 90 -21.31 3.23 39.60
N PHE A 91 -20.20 3.93 39.39
CA PHE A 91 -19.45 3.91 38.12
C PHE A 91 -18.96 2.52 37.70
N GLY A 92 -18.67 1.63 38.66
CA GLY A 92 -18.27 0.25 38.36
C GLY A 92 -19.44 -0.67 38.01
N ARG A 93 -20.68 -0.23 38.20
CA ARG A 93 -21.92 -0.98 37.93
C ARG A 93 -22.63 -0.53 36.64
N LEU A 94 -22.13 0.52 35.98
CA LEU A 94 -22.70 1.03 34.74
C LEU A 94 -22.27 0.15 33.57
N GLY A 95 -23.23 -0.29 32.77
CA GLY A 95 -23.01 -1.11 31.58
C GLY A 95 -23.04 -0.26 30.32
N CYS A 96 -24.00 -0.55 29.45
CA CYS A 96 -24.14 0.06 28.12
C CYS A 96 -25.57 0.53 27.87
N VAL A 97 -25.71 1.67 27.19
CA VAL A 97 -26.98 2.26 26.74
C VAL A 97 -26.97 2.39 25.22
N GLN A 98 -28.12 2.20 24.58
CA GLN A 98 -28.25 2.47 23.15
C GLN A 98 -28.38 3.97 22.88
N VAL A 99 -27.37 4.54 22.22
CA VAL A 99 -27.35 5.94 21.81
C VAL A 99 -27.19 5.97 20.29
N ARG A 100 -28.14 6.57 19.58
CA ARG A 100 -28.14 6.68 18.10
C ARG A 100 -28.10 5.33 17.37
N GLY A 101 -28.68 4.29 17.97
CA GLY A 101 -28.73 2.93 17.42
C GLY A 101 -27.45 2.11 17.60
N ILE A 102 -26.47 2.61 18.36
CA ILE A 102 -25.22 1.91 18.70
C ILE A 102 -25.15 1.77 20.23
N LEU A 103 -24.67 0.63 20.72
CA LEU A 103 -24.39 0.44 22.14
C LEU A 103 -23.18 1.29 22.53
N MET A 104 -23.35 2.16 23.51
CA MET A 104 -22.29 2.99 24.07
C MET A 104 -22.25 2.81 25.57
N ALA A 105 -21.05 2.77 26.15
CA ALA A 105 -20.91 2.72 27.60
C ALA A 105 -21.54 3.98 28.23
N THR A 106 -22.37 3.80 29.26
CA THR A 106 -23.12 4.88 29.93
C THR A 106 -22.19 6.01 30.40
N ARG A 107 -20.99 5.64 30.86
CA ARG A 107 -19.93 6.57 31.30
C ARG A 107 -19.48 7.54 30.19
N LEU A 108 -19.45 7.06 28.95
CA LEU A 108 -19.01 7.83 27.79
C LEU A 108 -20.12 8.78 27.35
N LEU A 109 -21.39 8.39 27.47
CA LEU A 109 -22.53 9.31 27.26
C LEU A 109 -22.47 10.50 28.22
N LEU A 110 -22.21 10.24 29.51
CA LEU A 110 -22.02 11.31 30.50
C LEU A 110 -20.85 12.24 30.12
N CYS A 111 -19.79 11.70 29.50
CA CYS A 111 -18.72 12.53 28.96
C CYS A 111 -19.22 13.39 27.78
N GLU A 112 -19.98 12.83 26.84
CA GLU A 112 -20.57 13.60 25.72
C GLU A 112 -21.44 14.75 26.19
N HIS A 113 -22.20 14.52 27.25
CA HIS A 113 -23.03 15.49 27.93
C HIS A 113 -22.23 16.68 28.48
N ALA A 114 -21.11 16.41 29.17
CA ALA A 114 -20.20 17.46 29.61
C ALA A 114 -19.56 18.22 28.43
N GLU A 115 -19.20 17.51 27.36
CA GLU A 115 -18.62 18.10 26.15
C GLU A 115 -19.60 19.01 25.41
N LYS A 116 -20.88 18.62 25.32
CA LYS A 116 -21.94 19.44 24.73
C LYS A 116 -22.17 20.72 25.53
N LEU A 117 -22.14 20.66 26.86
CA LEU A 117 -22.19 21.86 27.70
C LEU A 117 -21.01 22.80 27.44
N ALA A 118 -19.78 22.27 27.33
CA ALA A 118 -18.61 23.07 27.00
C ALA A 118 -18.72 23.71 25.60
N ALA A 119 -19.22 22.96 24.61
CA ALA A 119 -19.49 23.47 23.26
C ALA A 119 -20.59 24.54 23.26
N ALA A 120 -21.63 24.39 24.09
CA ALA A 120 -22.71 25.38 24.26
C ALA A 120 -22.17 26.71 24.77
N ILE A 121 -21.30 26.68 25.78
CA ILE A 121 -20.66 27.87 26.35
C ILE A 121 -19.82 28.58 25.27
N ALA A 122 -19.06 27.82 24.47
CA ALA A 122 -18.31 28.36 23.35
C ALA A 122 -19.23 29.03 22.30
N LEU A 123 -20.32 28.37 21.91
CA LEU A 123 -21.32 28.94 20.99
C LEU A 123 -21.94 30.22 21.54
N LYS A 124 -22.25 30.26 22.85
CA LYS A 124 -22.84 31.46 23.47
C LYS A 124 -21.88 32.64 23.46
N ASN A 125 -20.58 32.41 23.70
CA ASN A 125 -19.55 33.45 23.56
C ASN A 125 -19.49 34.04 22.15
N TYR A 126 -19.74 33.22 21.12
CA TYR A 126 -19.86 33.68 19.74
C TYR A 126 -21.16 34.40 19.44
N HIS A 127 -22.27 34.00 20.06
CA HIS A 127 -23.53 34.71 19.95
C HIS A 127 -23.42 36.18 20.43
N TYR A 128 -22.60 36.47 21.44
CA TYR A 128 -22.32 37.85 21.85
C TYR A 128 -21.54 38.66 20.81
N LYS A 129 -20.69 38.01 20.01
CA LYS A 129 -19.84 38.66 19.01
C LYS A 129 -20.53 38.78 17.64
N LEU A 130 -21.34 37.79 17.28
CA LEU A 130 -21.95 37.61 15.96
C LEU A 130 -23.42 37.20 16.11
N PRO A 131 -24.30 38.10 16.61
CA PRO A 131 -25.67 37.76 16.93
C PRO A 131 -26.49 37.38 15.69
N ASP A 132 -26.31 38.06 14.56
CA ASP A 132 -27.15 37.87 13.37
C ASP A 132 -26.99 36.49 12.73
N LEU A 133 -25.74 36.02 12.62
CA LEU A 133 -25.41 34.72 12.05
C LEU A 133 -25.92 33.58 12.94
N VAL A 134 -25.62 33.66 14.24
CA VAL A 134 -25.96 32.61 15.21
C VAL A 134 -27.47 32.54 15.43
N THR A 135 -28.16 33.68 15.55
CA THR A 135 -29.63 33.70 15.74
C THR A 135 -30.36 33.14 14.52
N SER A 136 -29.89 33.45 13.30
CA SER A 136 -30.44 32.87 12.07
C SER A 136 -30.24 31.35 12.01
N ALA A 137 -29.06 30.86 12.37
CA ALA A 137 -28.77 29.43 12.40
C ALA A 137 -29.62 28.69 13.46
N ILE A 138 -29.84 29.32 14.62
CA ILE A 138 -30.71 28.79 15.67
C ILE A 138 -32.17 28.72 15.20
N GLN A 139 -32.68 29.74 14.49
CA GLN A 139 -34.04 29.70 13.93
C GLN A 139 -34.21 28.56 12.92
N ILE A 140 -33.22 28.32 12.06
CA ILE A 140 -33.25 27.18 11.13
C ILE A 140 -33.26 25.85 11.90
N ALA A 141 -32.48 25.75 12.98
CA ALA A 141 -32.45 24.57 13.83
C ALA A 141 -33.80 24.30 14.51
N LEU A 142 -34.43 25.33 15.07
CA LEU A 142 -35.76 25.21 15.71
C LEU A 142 -36.84 24.86 14.69
N ASN A 143 -36.81 25.46 13.50
CA ASN A 143 -37.75 25.13 12.42
C ASN A 143 -37.63 23.67 11.97
N LYS A 144 -36.42 23.09 11.99
CA LYS A 144 -36.21 21.66 11.69
C LYS A 144 -36.71 20.73 12.80
N ARG A 145 -36.81 21.24 14.03
CA ARG A 145 -37.34 20.50 15.19
C ARG A 145 -38.87 20.60 15.31
N GLU A 146 -39.50 21.46 14.53
CA GLU A 146 -40.93 21.80 14.65
C GLU A 146 -41.31 22.34 16.04
N ASP A 147 -40.38 23.00 16.73
CA ASP A 147 -40.63 23.60 18.04
C ASP A 147 -41.26 24.99 17.90
N ASP A 148 -42.47 25.15 18.44
CA ASP A 148 -43.13 26.44 18.55
C ASP A 148 -42.42 27.31 19.60
N ILE A 149 -41.97 28.49 19.18
CA ILE A 149 -41.35 29.47 20.08
C ILE A 149 -42.48 30.13 20.91
N PRO A 150 -42.51 29.97 22.25
CA PRO A 150 -43.55 30.58 23.06
C PRO A 150 -43.50 32.12 22.97
N SER A 151 -44.67 32.76 23.01
CA SER A 151 -44.80 34.21 22.90
C SER A 151 -44.16 34.92 24.11
N GLY A 152 -42.88 35.28 24.00
CA GLY A 152 -42.11 35.95 25.05
C GLY A 152 -40.66 35.47 25.19
N LEU A 153 -40.32 34.33 24.60
CA LEU A 153 -38.97 33.76 24.61
C LEU A 153 -38.23 34.06 23.30
N THR A 154 -36.91 34.19 23.38
CA THR A 154 -36.08 34.29 22.17
C THR A 154 -35.74 32.89 21.64
N PRO A 155 -35.51 32.73 20.32
CA PRO A 155 -35.03 31.47 19.74
C PRO A 155 -33.78 30.93 20.46
N ALA A 156 -32.90 31.82 20.93
CA ALA A 156 -31.72 31.44 21.69
C ALA A 156 -32.07 30.82 23.05
N ASP A 157 -33.09 31.34 23.74
CA ASP A 157 -33.53 30.81 25.04
C ASP A 157 -34.00 29.34 24.92
N VAL A 158 -34.75 29.03 23.85
CA VAL A 158 -35.24 27.65 23.57
C VAL A 158 -34.10 26.72 23.14
N PHE A 159 -33.18 27.21 22.32
CA PHE A 159 -32.08 26.39 21.82
C PHE A 159 -31.03 26.05 22.90
N PHE A 160 -30.68 27.01 23.76
CA PHE A 160 -29.75 26.76 24.87
C PHE A 160 -30.40 26.02 26.06
N ARG A 161 -31.72 25.79 26.01
CA ARG A 161 -32.40 24.83 26.90
C ARG A 161 -31.94 23.42 26.56
N GLU A 162 -32.13 23.00 25.31
CA GLU A 162 -31.85 21.64 24.83
C GLU A 162 -30.40 21.48 24.39
N VAL A 163 -29.50 21.49 25.37
CA VAL A 163 -28.07 21.31 25.15
C VAL A 163 -27.76 19.91 24.61
N SER A 164 -28.60 18.91 24.92
CA SER A 164 -28.50 17.54 24.40
C SER A 164 -28.49 17.46 22.86
N GLN A 165 -29.14 18.41 22.17
CA GLN A 165 -29.32 18.42 20.71
C GLN A 165 -28.46 19.46 19.98
N ILE A 166 -27.42 20.03 20.61
CA ILE A 166 -26.59 21.09 20.01
C ILE A 166 -26.01 20.71 18.65
N ASP A 167 -25.79 19.43 18.40
CA ASP A 167 -25.23 18.86 17.16
C ASP A 167 -25.95 19.36 15.89
N THR A 168 -27.25 19.67 15.97
CA THR A 168 -28.02 20.15 14.81
C THR A 168 -27.57 21.52 14.31
N ILE A 169 -26.89 22.31 15.14
CA ILE A 169 -26.44 23.66 14.76
C ILE A 169 -25.37 23.64 13.67
N PHE A 170 -24.55 22.58 13.60
CA PHE A 170 -23.47 22.47 12.62
C PHE A 170 -24.02 22.45 11.19
N GLU A 171 -25.05 21.65 10.95
CA GLU A 171 -25.73 21.60 9.64
C GLU A 171 -26.42 22.92 9.30
N CYS A 172 -27.05 23.55 10.30
CA CYS A 172 -27.78 24.80 10.12
C CYS A 172 -26.85 25.99 9.82
N LEU A 173 -25.66 26.03 10.45
CA LEU A 173 -24.63 27.01 10.16
C LEU A 173 -24.15 26.90 8.70
N LEU A 174 -23.94 25.68 8.20
CA LEU A 174 -23.56 25.46 6.80
C LEU A 174 -24.67 25.80 5.82
N GLU A 175 -25.93 25.50 6.15
CA GLU A 175 -27.06 25.91 5.31
C GLU A 175 -27.14 27.43 5.19
N LYS A 176 -26.96 28.14 6.31
CA LYS A 176 -26.94 29.59 6.31
C LYS A 176 -25.74 30.13 5.51
N GLU A 177 -24.55 29.55 5.70
CA GLU A 177 -23.38 29.90 4.90
C GLU A 177 -23.65 29.72 3.41
N LYS A 178 -24.19 28.56 2.99
CA LYS A 178 -24.54 28.29 1.59
C LYS A 178 -25.58 29.27 1.03
N GLN A 179 -26.56 29.69 1.82
CA GLN A 179 -27.54 30.70 1.41
C GLN A 179 -26.86 32.06 1.20
N VAL A 180 -26.08 32.52 2.18
CA VAL A 180 -25.41 33.82 2.09
C VAL A 180 -24.36 33.85 0.98
N LEU A 181 -23.66 32.74 0.73
CA LEU A 181 -22.73 32.58 -0.38
C LEU A 181 -23.40 32.62 -1.76
N LYS A 182 -24.71 32.30 -1.86
CA LYS A 182 -25.49 32.43 -3.10
C LYS A 182 -26.01 33.86 -3.31
N ASP A 183 -26.38 34.52 -2.21
CA ASP A 183 -27.03 35.84 -2.26
C ASP A 183 -26.02 36.99 -2.34
N THR A 184 -24.80 36.79 -1.83
CA THR A 184 -23.78 37.84 -1.72
C THR A 184 -22.82 37.82 -2.91
N SER A 185 -22.49 39.00 -3.45
CA SER A 185 -21.54 39.12 -4.56
C SER A 185 -20.10 38.77 -4.11
N VAL A 186 -19.37 38.07 -4.99
CA VAL A 186 -17.99 37.54 -4.76
C VAL A 186 -16.97 38.62 -4.37
N GLN A 187 -17.25 39.90 -4.63
CA GLN A 187 -16.32 41.01 -4.39
C GLN A 187 -16.50 41.69 -3.02
N SER A 188 -17.49 41.31 -2.20
CA SER A 188 -17.64 41.90 -0.87
C SER A 188 -16.65 41.24 0.12
N GLU A 189 -16.03 42.05 0.98
CA GLU A 189 -15.24 41.50 2.11
C GLU A 189 -16.12 40.68 3.08
N GLU A 190 -17.41 40.97 3.11
CA GLU A 190 -18.42 40.29 3.94
C GLU A 190 -18.56 38.81 3.54
N TRP A 191 -18.44 38.50 2.25
CA TRP A 191 -18.50 37.14 1.73
C TRP A 191 -17.41 36.25 2.34
N GLY A 192 -16.18 36.76 2.45
CA GLY A 192 -15.06 36.04 3.06
C GLY A 192 -15.11 35.99 4.58
N LYS A 193 -15.63 37.04 5.22
CA LYS A 193 -15.76 37.13 6.69
C LYS A 193 -16.74 36.08 7.22
N ILE A 194 -17.88 35.87 6.56
CA ILE A 194 -18.89 34.91 7.02
C ILE A 194 -18.37 33.47 7.02
N VAL A 195 -17.61 33.07 5.99
CA VAL A 195 -16.94 31.75 5.95
C VAL A 195 -15.96 31.60 7.10
N VAL A 196 -15.14 32.63 7.34
CA VAL A 196 -14.15 32.66 8.43
C VAL A 196 -14.84 32.57 9.78
N ASP A 197 -15.97 33.25 9.95
CA ASP A 197 -16.75 33.26 11.18
C ASP A 197 -17.42 31.92 11.46
N VAL A 198 -18.06 31.31 10.45
CA VAL A 198 -18.64 29.96 10.57
C VAL A 198 -17.54 28.94 10.91
N ASN A 199 -16.41 28.99 10.22
CA ASN A 199 -15.27 28.11 10.51
C ASN A 199 -14.75 28.29 11.94
N ASN A 200 -14.67 29.52 12.45
CA ASN A 200 -14.23 29.79 13.82
C ASN A 200 -15.23 29.24 14.85
N ILE A 201 -16.53 29.40 14.62
CA ILE A 201 -17.58 28.86 15.50
C ILE A 201 -17.44 27.33 15.56
N ILE A 202 -17.41 26.66 14.40
CA ILE A 202 -17.32 25.20 14.33
C ILE A 202 -16.03 24.71 15.00
N LYS A 203 -14.89 25.32 14.64
CA LYS A 203 -13.57 24.98 15.18
C LYS A 203 -13.51 25.13 16.70
N ASP A 204 -13.98 26.25 17.24
CA ASP A 204 -13.85 26.52 18.67
C ASP A 204 -14.84 25.71 19.51
N MET A 205 -16.04 25.43 18.99
CA MET A 205 -16.97 24.48 19.64
C MET A 205 -16.36 23.08 19.74
N LEU A 206 -15.78 22.57 18.64
CA LEU A 206 -15.13 21.26 18.63
C LEU A 206 -13.89 21.22 19.52
N LYS A 207 -13.05 22.26 19.50
CA LYS A 207 -11.88 22.35 20.37
C LYS A 207 -12.26 22.42 21.85
N ALA A 208 -13.31 23.17 22.21
CA ALA A 208 -13.81 23.23 23.59
C ALA A 208 -14.26 21.85 24.07
N ALA A 209 -14.99 21.10 23.24
CA ALA A 209 -15.40 19.73 23.52
C ALA A 209 -14.19 18.80 23.71
N ILE A 210 -13.23 18.82 22.78
CA ILE A 210 -12.02 17.97 22.84
C ILE A 210 -11.17 18.31 24.08
N GLN A 211 -11.01 19.59 24.41
CA GLN A 211 -10.24 20.02 25.58
C GLN A 211 -10.92 19.58 26.88
N ASP A 212 -12.25 19.66 26.96
CA ASP A 212 -12.99 19.16 28.12
C ASP A 212 -12.80 17.66 28.29
N ARG A 213 -12.92 16.89 27.19
CA ARG A 213 -12.64 15.45 27.16
C ARG A 213 -11.24 15.14 27.68
N GLN A 214 -10.20 15.81 27.16
CA GLN A 214 -8.81 15.60 27.56
C GLN A 214 -8.58 15.92 29.05
N SER A 215 -9.14 17.02 29.55
CA SER A 215 -8.99 17.43 30.95
C SER A 215 -9.72 16.48 31.92
N LYS A 216 -10.87 15.95 31.51
CA LYS A 216 -11.74 15.09 32.33
C LYS A 216 -11.62 13.61 31.98
N THR A 217 -10.67 13.19 31.14
CA THR A 217 -10.50 11.77 30.76
C THR A 217 -10.29 10.88 31.98
N SER A 218 -9.57 11.36 33.00
CA SER A 218 -9.37 10.64 34.27
C SER A 218 -10.65 10.53 35.11
N LEU A 219 -11.65 11.40 34.86
CA LEU A 219 -12.94 11.39 35.54
C LEU A 219 -13.87 10.27 35.03
N TYR A 220 -13.62 9.74 33.84
CA TYR A 220 -14.49 8.73 33.20
C TYR A 220 -13.79 7.40 32.91
N LYS A 221 -12.53 7.24 33.33
CA LYS A 221 -11.79 5.96 33.27
C LYS A 221 -12.09 5.09 34.49
N ILE A 222 -12.42 3.82 34.24
CA ILE A 222 -12.55 2.78 35.26
C ILE A 222 -11.17 2.17 35.53
N ARG A 223 -10.91 1.70 36.76
CA ARG A 223 -9.64 1.06 37.14
C ARG A 223 -9.48 -0.35 36.56
N ASP A 224 -10.58 -1.10 36.43
CA ASP A 224 -10.63 -2.42 35.81
C ASP A 224 -11.95 -2.58 35.00
N PRO A 225 -11.93 -2.59 33.66
CA PRO A 225 -13.10 -2.94 32.86
C PRO A 225 -13.31 -4.46 32.90
N THR A 226 -14.45 -4.91 33.45
CA THR A 226 -14.81 -6.33 33.54
C THR A 226 -15.48 -6.88 32.28
N GLU A 227 -15.91 -6.01 31.36
CA GLU A 227 -16.60 -6.38 30.11
C GLU A 227 -15.97 -5.69 28.90
N VAL A 228 -16.11 -6.34 27.73
CA VAL A 228 -15.70 -5.83 26.42
C VAL A 228 -16.49 -4.55 26.14
N GLU A 229 -15.83 -3.39 26.29
CA GLU A 229 -16.49 -2.11 26.04
C GLU A 229 -16.85 -1.98 24.56
N PRO A 230 -18.09 -1.59 24.21
CA PRO A 230 -18.53 -1.49 22.82
C PRO A 230 -17.86 -0.31 22.09
N GLU A 231 -18.02 -0.29 20.76
CA GLU A 231 -17.48 0.76 19.87
C GLU A 231 -17.86 2.16 20.37
N TYR A 232 -16.84 2.94 20.76
CA TYR A 232 -17.02 4.33 21.14
C TYR A 232 -16.88 5.24 19.92
N VAL A 233 -17.97 5.89 19.53
CA VAL A 233 -17.99 6.97 18.55
C VAL A 233 -18.33 8.27 19.29
N PRO A 234 -17.36 9.16 19.54
CA PRO A 234 -17.68 10.44 20.16
C PRO A 234 -18.61 11.27 19.29
N TRP A 235 -19.51 12.05 19.88
CA TRP A 235 -20.42 12.93 19.14
C TRP A 235 -19.72 13.94 18.22
N THR A 236 -18.50 14.38 18.57
CA THR A 236 -17.63 15.21 17.71
C THR A 236 -17.22 14.49 16.41
N ALA A 237 -17.33 13.17 16.37
CA ALA A 237 -17.07 12.31 15.23
C ALA A 237 -18.37 11.68 14.67
N SER A 238 -19.54 12.18 15.08
CA SER A 238 -20.82 11.73 14.54
C SER A 238 -20.93 12.00 13.04
N VAL A 239 -21.81 11.24 12.37
CA VAL A 239 -22.02 11.36 10.91
C VAL A 239 -22.36 12.80 10.52
N GLY A 240 -23.21 13.50 11.27
CA GLY A 240 -23.59 14.89 10.99
C GLY A 240 -22.41 15.88 11.09
N VAL A 241 -21.53 15.71 12.08
CA VAL A 241 -20.34 16.58 12.23
C VAL A 241 -19.30 16.25 11.15
N ARG A 242 -19.11 14.96 10.83
CA ARG A 242 -18.21 14.52 9.74
C ARG A 242 -18.64 15.05 8.38
N THR A 243 -19.93 14.92 8.04
CA THR A 243 -20.47 15.46 6.78
C THR A 243 -20.35 16.98 6.73
N THR A 244 -20.58 17.66 7.86
CA THR A 244 -20.38 19.11 7.98
C THR A 244 -18.93 19.50 7.64
N ILE A 245 -17.94 18.84 8.24
CA ILE A 245 -16.53 19.17 7.99
C ILE A 245 -16.13 18.89 6.53
N VAL A 246 -16.57 17.77 5.95
CA VAL A 246 -16.29 17.45 4.54
C VAL A 246 -16.94 18.46 3.59
N GLN A 247 -18.20 18.84 3.84
CA GLN A 247 -18.87 19.87 3.04
C GLN A 247 -18.17 21.22 3.18
N GLN A 248 -17.67 21.56 4.36
CA GLN A 248 -16.94 22.80 4.57
C GLN A 248 -15.59 22.81 3.86
N HIS A 249 -14.89 21.68 3.88
CA HIS A 249 -13.68 21.47 3.09
C HIS A 249 -13.96 21.68 1.58
N GLU A 250 -15.07 21.14 1.05
CA GLU A 250 -15.46 21.36 -0.34
C GLU A 250 -15.81 22.82 -0.66
N ILE A 251 -16.56 23.50 0.22
CA ILE A 251 -16.93 24.91 0.04
C ILE A 251 -15.67 25.77 0.01
N ILE A 252 -14.76 25.55 0.96
CA ILE A 252 -13.50 26.28 1.05
C ILE A 252 -12.68 26.10 -0.22
N LEU A 253 -12.50 24.88 -0.69
CA LEU A 253 -11.64 24.61 -1.85
C LEU A 253 -12.27 25.03 -3.19
N LYS A 254 -13.56 24.75 -3.40
CA LYS A 254 -14.22 24.99 -4.70
C LYS A 254 -14.69 26.44 -4.87
N LYS A 255 -15.16 27.08 -3.80
CA LYS A 255 -15.77 28.42 -3.88
C LYS A 255 -14.84 29.50 -3.34
N VAL A 256 -14.29 29.30 -2.14
CA VAL A 256 -13.58 30.35 -1.39
C VAL A 256 -12.15 30.54 -1.88
N TYR A 257 -11.41 29.46 -2.05
CA TYR A 257 -9.99 29.49 -2.37
C TYR A 257 -9.64 30.20 -3.69
N PRO A 258 -10.35 29.96 -4.81
CA PRO A 258 -10.05 30.60 -6.10
C PRO A 258 -10.23 32.12 -6.06
N GLN A 259 -11.21 32.59 -5.27
CA GLN A 259 -11.66 33.98 -5.26
C GLN A 259 -11.05 34.81 -4.11
N ALA A 260 -10.46 34.15 -3.11
CA ALA A 260 -9.90 34.81 -1.92
C ALA A 260 -8.55 35.52 -2.14
N ASN A 261 -8.35 36.61 -1.40
CA ASN A 261 -7.06 37.32 -1.28
C ASN A 261 -6.02 36.50 -0.47
N SER A 262 -4.73 36.81 -0.63
CA SER A 262 -3.61 36.13 0.07
C SER A 262 -3.82 35.98 1.59
N LYS A 263 -4.25 37.04 2.28
CA LYS A 263 -4.52 37.02 3.74
C LYS A 263 -5.72 36.15 4.12
N LEU A 264 -6.77 36.14 3.31
CA LEU A 264 -7.94 35.30 3.55
C LEU A 264 -7.61 33.83 3.29
N ARG A 265 -6.78 33.54 2.27
CA ARG A 265 -6.30 32.19 1.99
C ARG A 265 -5.53 31.59 3.17
N SER A 266 -4.60 32.33 3.79
CA SER A 266 -3.87 31.81 4.95
C SER A 266 -4.79 31.51 6.12
N ILE A 267 -5.71 32.43 6.46
CA ILE A 267 -6.65 32.25 7.58
C ILE A 267 -7.56 31.05 7.34
N VAL A 268 -8.15 30.94 6.14
CA VAL A 268 -9.09 29.85 5.82
C VAL A 268 -8.37 28.49 5.78
N ILE A 269 -7.12 28.43 5.32
CA ILE A 269 -6.33 27.19 5.36
C ILE A 269 -6.00 26.80 6.81
N GLU A 270 -5.58 27.72 7.66
CA GLU A 270 -5.31 27.44 9.08
C GLU A 270 -6.55 26.92 9.80
N GLN A 271 -7.71 27.50 9.50
CA GLN A 271 -8.99 27.03 10.00
C GLN A 271 -9.34 25.64 9.48
N LEU A 272 -9.16 25.40 8.18
CA LEU A 272 -9.42 24.10 7.57
C LEU A 272 -8.54 23.01 8.19
N VAL A 273 -7.26 23.30 8.40
CA VAL A 273 -6.31 22.40 9.07
C VAL A 273 -6.78 22.05 10.48
N ALA A 274 -7.29 23.03 11.24
CA ALA A 274 -7.83 22.78 12.56
C ALA A 274 -9.12 21.92 12.53
N LEU A 275 -9.98 22.10 11.52
CA LEU A 275 -11.17 21.27 11.34
C LEU A 275 -10.81 19.83 10.92
N LEU A 276 -9.85 19.68 10.00
CA LEU A 276 -9.31 18.38 9.61
C LEU A 276 -8.64 17.66 10.77
N ASP A 277 -7.95 18.40 11.64
CA ASP A 277 -7.37 17.85 12.86
C ASP A 277 -8.45 17.25 13.78
N CYS A 278 -9.56 17.96 13.99
CA CYS A 278 -10.68 17.44 14.78
C CYS A 278 -11.34 16.21 14.13
N PHE A 279 -11.47 16.22 12.81
CA PHE A 279 -12.05 15.12 12.04
C PHE A 279 -11.20 13.84 12.17
N LEU A 280 -9.90 13.95 11.94
CA LEU A 280 -8.98 12.81 11.98
C LEU A 280 -8.79 12.28 13.42
N ASP A 281 -8.75 13.13 14.43
CA ASP A 281 -8.73 12.72 15.85
C ASP A 281 -9.99 11.92 16.24
N GLY A 282 -11.13 12.27 15.64
CA GLY A 282 -12.37 11.52 15.75
C GLY A 282 -12.27 10.09 15.21
N TYR A 283 -11.62 9.87 14.06
CA TYR A 283 -11.36 8.53 13.54
C TYR A 283 -10.35 7.76 14.39
N VAL A 284 -9.28 8.41 14.86
CA VAL A 284 -8.29 7.77 15.73
C VAL A 284 -8.94 7.30 17.04
N SER A 285 -9.85 8.09 17.60
CA SER A 285 -10.61 7.71 18.80
C SER A 285 -11.51 6.49 18.55
N GLN A 286 -12.13 6.40 17.37
CA GLN A 286 -12.95 5.26 16.96
C GLN A 286 -12.09 4.01 16.67
N LEU A 287 -10.94 4.17 16.01
CA LEU A 287 -10.03 3.05 15.75
C LEU A 287 -9.49 2.46 17.07
N LYS A 288 -9.15 3.30 18.05
CA LYS A 288 -8.70 2.85 19.38
C LYS A 288 -9.77 2.08 20.17
N SER A 289 -11.06 2.36 19.94
CA SER A 289 -12.13 1.62 20.62
C SER A 289 -12.41 0.27 19.94
N VAL A 290 -12.17 0.18 18.63
CA VAL A 290 -12.38 -1.03 17.82
C VAL A 290 -11.12 -1.91 17.74
N ASP A 291 -9.99 -1.49 18.33
CA ASP A 291 -8.70 -2.22 18.39
C ASP A 291 -8.77 -3.43 19.36
N GLN A 292 -9.72 -4.31 19.11
CA GLN A 292 -9.99 -5.52 19.86
C GLN A 292 -10.15 -6.69 18.89
N PRO A 293 -9.70 -7.90 19.27
CA PRO A 293 -9.66 -9.05 18.37
C PRO A 293 -11.06 -9.47 17.87
N GLU A 294 -12.12 -9.20 18.64
CA GLU A 294 -13.51 -9.54 18.31
C GLU A 294 -14.09 -8.66 17.18
N HIS A 295 -13.53 -7.48 16.95
CA HIS A 295 -14.01 -6.50 15.97
C HIS A 295 -13.04 -6.25 14.81
N GLN A 296 -12.12 -7.19 14.55
CA GLN A 296 -11.07 -7.03 13.53
C GLN A 296 -11.59 -6.69 12.12
N GLU A 297 -12.70 -7.28 11.68
CA GLU A 297 -13.28 -6.97 10.36
C GLU A 297 -13.80 -5.53 10.30
N ARG A 298 -14.45 -5.07 11.37
CA ARG A 298 -14.92 -3.69 11.51
C ARG A 298 -13.76 -2.72 11.56
N TYR A 299 -12.71 -3.05 12.32
CA TYR A 299 -11.46 -2.29 12.38
C TYR A 299 -10.85 -2.12 10.98
N ASN A 300 -10.70 -3.23 10.24
CA ASN A 300 -10.12 -3.20 8.89
C ASN A 300 -10.96 -2.35 7.93
N SER A 301 -12.29 -2.47 7.97
CA SER A 301 -13.17 -1.65 7.12
C SER A 301 -13.07 -0.15 7.43
N LEU A 302 -13.03 0.20 8.72
CA LEU A 302 -12.91 1.58 9.20
C LEU A 302 -11.52 2.14 8.90
N HIS A 303 -10.47 1.33 9.00
CA HIS A 303 -9.10 1.73 8.68
C HIS A 303 -8.95 2.07 7.20
N VAL A 304 -9.53 1.27 6.30
CA VAL A 304 -9.54 1.57 4.87
C VAL A 304 -10.32 2.85 4.56
N GLU A 305 -11.49 3.05 5.17
CA GLU A 305 -12.25 4.30 5.03
C GLU A 305 -11.44 5.50 5.53
N TYR A 306 -10.78 5.36 6.67
CA TYR A 306 -9.92 6.37 7.26
C TYR A 306 -8.76 6.73 6.32
N GLU A 307 -8.04 5.77 5.76
CA GLU A 307 -6.93 6.01 4.83
C GLU A 307 -7.40 6.71 3.54
N GLN A 308 -8.54 6.28 2.99
CA GLN A 308 -9.12 6.90 1.80
C GLN A 308 -9.55 8.35 2.09
N LYS A 309 -10.25 8.60 3.20
CA LYS A 309 -10.71 9.95 3.56
C LYS A 309 -9.57 10.87 3.97
N ARG A 310 -8.55 10.34 4.67
CA ARG A 310 -7.34 11.08 5.05
C ARG A 310 -6.59 11.55 3.80
N SER A 311 -6.35 10.65 2.85
CA SER A 311 -5.66 10.99 1.60
C SER A 311 -6.48 11.97 0.74
N GLU A 312 -7.79 11.77 0.61
CA GLU A 312 -8.72 12.66 -0.12
C GLU A 312 -8.72 14.09 0.43
N LEU A 313 -8.72 14.25 1.75
CA LEU A 313 -8.80 15.56 2.42
C LEU A 313 -7.45 16.29 2.50
N LEU A 314 -6.34 15.56 2.57
CA LEU A 314 -5.01 16.16 2.66
C LEU A 314 -4.39 16.46 1.28
N LEU A 315 -4.73 15.71 0.22
CA LEU A 315 -4.21 15.92 -1.13
C LEU A 315 -4.41 17.35 -1.67
N PRO A 316 -5.58 18.01 -1.48
CA PRO A 316 -5.76 19.40 -1.92
C PRO A 316 -4.79 20.37 -1.26
N LEU A 317 -4.45 20.18 0.03
CA LEU A 317 -3.48 21.06 0.72
C LEU A 317 -2.10 21.00 0.07
N LEU A 318 -1.71 19.82 -0.42
CA LEU A 318 -0.48 19.59 -1.14
C LEU A 318 -0.51 20.26 -2.54
N LEU A 319 -1.61 20.15 -3.28
CA LEU A 319 -1.80 20.84 -4.56
C LEU A 319 -1.73 22.37 -4.43
N LEU A 320 -2.20 22.90 -3.30
CA LEU A 320 -2.17 24.32 -2.97
C LEU A 320 -0.80 24.81 -2.46
N LYS A 321 0.23 23.94 -2.44
CA LYS A 321 1.60 24.21 -2.02
C LYS A 321 1.76 24.63 -0.54
N GLN A 322 0.80 24.27 0.31
CA GLN A 322 0.87 24.54 1.75
C GLN A 322 1.63 23.45 2.50
N TYR A 323 2.91 23.30 2.17
CA TYR A 323 3.72 22.15 2.60
C TYR A 323 3.91 22.07 4.13
N GLN A 324 4.01 23.19 4.85
CA GLN A 324 4.23 23.14 6.30
C GLN A 324 3.03 22.55 7.05
N LEU A 325 1.82 23.02 6.70
CA LEU A 325 0.59 22.58 7.34
C LEU A 325 0.19 21.16 6.93
N ALA A 326 0.35 20.83 5.64
CA ALA A 326 0.13 19.46 5.16
C ALA A 326 1.06 18.47 5.86
N ALA A 327 2.33 18.83 6.05
CA ALA A 327 3.26 17.95 6.74
C ALA A 327 2.98 17.82 8.24
N ALA A 328 2.55 18.88 8.93
CA ALA A 328 2.19 18.79 10.35
C ALA A 328 1.01 17.81 10.58
N LEU A 329 -0.01 17.86 9.70
CA LEU A 329 -1.12 16.90 9.74
C LEU A 329 -0.66 15.48 9.35
N ALA A 330 0.10 15.34 8.26
CA ALA A 330 0.57 14.04 7.80
C ALA A 330 1.56 13.38 8.77
N GLU A 331 2.37 14.15 9.50
CA GLU A 331 3.22 13.66 10.59
C GLU A 331 2.37 13.18 11.78
N LYS A 332 1.35 13.95 12.17
CA LYS A 332 0.46 13.59 13.31
C LYS A 332 -0.33 12.33 13.03
N TYR A 333 -0.83 12.16 11.81
CA TYR A 333 -1.69 11.05 11.41
C TYR A 333 -0.99 9.96 10.60
N CYS A 334 0.34 10.04 10.47
CA CYS A 334 1.17 9.07 9.76
C CYS A 334 0.68 8.79 8.32
N ASP A 335 0.38 9.83 7.55
CA ASP A 335 0.05 9.69 6.13
C ASP A 335 1.32 9.67 5.27
N PHE A 336 1.83 8.46 5.03
CA PHE A 336 3.11 8.28 4.37
C PHE A 336 3.11 8.69 2.89
N ASP A 337 2.01 8.50 2.15
CA ASP A 337 1.95 8.88 0.72
C ASP A 337 2.16 10.39 0.57
N ILE A 338 1.46 11.17 1.38
CA ILE A 338 1.52 12.63 1.31
C ILE A 338 2.88 13.16 1.78
N LEU A 339 3.48 12.55 2.81
CA LEU A 339 4.83 12.90 3.24
C LEU A 339 5.86 12.65 2.13
N VAL A 340 5.77 11.51 1.44
CA VAL A 340 6.67 11.18 0.32
C VAL A 340 6.45 12.11 -0.88
N GLN A 341 5.20 12.35 -1.27
CA GLN A 341 4.86 13.29 -2.34
C GLN A 341 5.35 14.71 -2.03
N LEU A 342 5.23 15.16 -0.78
CA LEU A 342 5.71 16.46 -0.33
C LEU A 342 7.22 16.57 -0.39
N CYS A 343 7.95 15.56 0.10
CA CYS A 343 9.40 15.49 0.01
C CYS A 343 9.89 15.51 -1.44
N GLU A 344 9.19 14.85 -2.36
CA GLU A 344 9.53 14.85 -3.79
C GLU A 344 9.22 16.19 -4.49
N GLN A 345 8.11 16.85 -4.16
CA GLN A 345 7.78 18.17 -4.74
C GLN A 345 8.69 19.29 -4.23
N THR A 346 9.20 19.16 -3.01
CA THR A 346 10.12 20.13 -2.38
C THR A 346 11.59 19.76 -2.55
N ASP A 347 11.89 18.61 -3.15
CA ASP A 347 13.21 17.98 -3.27
C ASP A 347 14.02 17.97 -1.96
N ASN A 348 13.32 17.85 -0.82
CA ASN A 348 13.93 17.96 0.50
C ASN A 348 14.33 16.59 1.05
N GLN A 349 15.51 16.13 0.63
CA GLN A 349 16.07 14.84 1.05
C GLN A 349 16.37 14.76 2.55
N SER A 350 16.73 15.88 3.19
CA SER A 350 17.01 15.91 4.63
C SER A 350 15.77 15.59 5.48
N ARG A 351 14.60 16.08 5.03
CA ARG A 351 13.31 15.82 5.68
C ARG A 351 12.89 14.37 5.52
N LEU A 352 13.10 13.80 4.33
CA LEU A 352 12.84 12.39 4.07
C LEU A 352 13.67 11.47 4.97
N GLN A 353 14.97 11.77 5.13
CA GLN A 353 15.85 11.02 6.02
C GLN A 353 15.37 11.07 7.47
N ARG A 354 14.91 12.24 7.94
CA ARG A 354 14.33 12.38 9.28
C ARG A 354 13.05 11.56 9.43
N TYR A 355 12.19 11.49 8.42
CA TYR A 355 11.00 10.63 8.50
C TYR A 355 11.34 9.15 8.52
N MET A 356 12.37 8.73 7.79
CA MET A 356 12.85 7.34 7.82
C MET A 356 13.39 6.94 9.19
N THR A 357 13.97 7.86 9.96
CA THR A 357 14.39 7.57 11.34
C THR A 357 13.24 7.68 12.33
N GLN A 358 12.33 8.64 12.17
CA GLN A 358 11.21 8.87 13.09
C GLN A 358 10.12 7.79 13.00
N PHE A 359 9.87 7.26 11.80
CA PHE A 359 8.82 6.27 11.55
C PHE A 359 9.39 4.88 11.22
N ALA A 360 10.59 4.57 11.72
CA ALA A 360 11.25 3.28 11.49
C ALA A 360 10.38 2.10 11.97
N ASP A 361 9.74 2.25 13.14
CA ASP A 361 8.89 1.22 13.75
C ASP A 361 7.58 0.96 12.96
N GLN A 362 7.20 1.89 12.06
CA GLN A 362 5.97 1.82 11.26
C GLN A 362 6.25 1.42 9.79
N ASN A 363 7.44 0.89 9.50
CA ASN A 363 7.85 0.44 8.17
C ASN A 363 7.76 1.53 7.07
N PHE A 364 8.02 2.80 7.42
CA PHE A 364 8.01 3.90 6.45
C PHE A 364 8.97 3.68 5.27
N SER A 365 10.11 3.02 5.51
CA SER A 365 11.08 2.72 4.46
C SER A 365 10.54 1.72 3.43
N ASP A 366 9.85 0.67 3.86
CA ASP A 366 9.18 -0.29 2.95
C ASP A 366 8.13 0.44 2.09
N PHE A 367 7.30 1.29 2.72
CA PHE A 367 6.33 2.10 1.99
C PHE A 367 6.99 3.03 0.96
N LEU A 368 8.07 3.71 1.32
CA LEU A 368 8.83 4.57 0.42
C LEU A 368 9.39 3.79 -0.79
N PHE A 369 9.91 2.59 -0.56
CA PHE A 369 10.48 1.77 -1.63
C PHE A 369 9.41 1.26 -2.59
N ARG A 370 8.24 0.84 -2.08
CA ARG A 370 7.08 0.49 -2.92
C ARG A 370 6.63 1.68 -3.75
N TRP A 371 6.53 2.86 -3.14
CA TRP A 371 6.15 4.08 -3.83
C TRP A 371 7.13 4.44 -4.97
N TYR A 372 8.44 4.36 -4.72
CA TYR A 372 9.46 4.61 -5.76
C TYR A 372 9.41 3.58 -6.89
N LEU A 373 9.10 2.32 -6.59
CA LEU A 373 8.93 1.27 -7.58
C LEU A 373 7.70 1.52 -8.47
N GLU A 374 6.55 1.84 -7.87
CA GLU A 374 5.30 2.14 -8.58
C GLU A 374 5.41 3.36 -9.48
N LYS A 375 6.11 4.42 -9.04
CA LYS A 375 6.35 5.61 -9.86
C LYS A 375 7.50 5.45 -10.86
N GLY A 376 8.14 4.28 -10.92
CA GLY A 376 9.24 3.99 -11.85
C GLY A 376 10.54 4.75 -11.57
N LYS A 377 10.70 5.36 -10.38
CA LYS A 377 11.85 6.18 -9.99
C LYS A 377 12.99 5.32 -9.41
N ARG A 378 13.43 4.31 -10.17
CA ARG A 378 14.46 3.34 -9.76
C ARG A 378 15.81 3.99 -9.43
N GLY A 379 16.18 5.07 -10.14
CA GLY A 379 17.42 5.79 -9.88
C GLY A 379 17.47 6.43 -8.48
N LYS A 380 16.36 7.02 -8.01
CA LYS A 380 16.26 7.61 -6.67
C LYS A 380 16.18 6.57 -5.55
N LEU A 381 15.67 5.37 -5.86
CA LEU A 381 15.67 4.24 -4.94
C LEU A 381 17.11 3.74 -4.68
N LEU A 382 17.94 3.69 -5.72
CA LEU A 382 19.32 3.22 -5.62
C LEU A 382 20.29 4.29 -5.07
N SER A 383 19.98 5.57 -5.22
CA SER A 383 20.81 6.67 -4.70
C SER A 383 20.57 6.97 -3.21
N GLN A 384 19.91 6.08 -2.46
CA GLN A 384 19.62 6.31 -1.04
C GLN A 384 20.88 6.23 -0.18
N PRO A 385 20.93 6.95 0.96
CA PRO A 385 22.08 6.96 1.87
C PRO A 385 22.42 5.56 2.41
N VAL A 386 23.72 5.33 2.67
CA VAL A 386 24.29 4.05 3.14
C VAL A 386 23.60 3.52 4.41
N ALA A 387 23.12 4.39 5.30
CA ALA A 387 22.41 3.99 6.51
C ALA A 387 21.12 3.19 6.24
N GLN A 388 20.56 3.28 5.04
CA GLN A 388 19.28 2.67 4.65
C GLN A 388 19.46 1.47 3.73
N HIS A 389 20.70 1.15 3.33
CA HIS A 389 21.03 0.00 2.47
C HIS A 389 20.62 -1.33 3.11
N GLY A 390 20.62 -1.44 4.45
CA GLY A 390 20.14 -2.65 5.14
C GLY A 390 18.63 -2.88 4.97
N GLN A 391 17.82 -1.83 5.13
CA GLN A 391 16.36 -1.91 4.94
C GLN A 391 16.01 -2.08 3.45
N LEU A 392 16.74 -1.39 2.57
CA LEU A 392 16.60 -1.56 1.13
C LEU A 392 16.97 -2.98 0.69
N ALA A 393 18.04 -3.57 1.24
CA ALA A 393 18.42 -4.95 0.95
C ALA A 393 17.32 -5.94 1.38
N SER A 394 16.72 -5.77 2.56
CA SER A 394 15.61 -6.62 3.00
C SER A 394 14.37 -6.49 2.10
N PHE A 395 14.07 -5.29 1.61
CA PHE A 395 12.98 -5.06 0.66
C PHE A 395 13.28 -5.66 -0.73
N LEU A 396 14.51 -5.49 -1.21
CA LEU A 396 14.96 -5.96 -2.53
C LEU A 396 15.12 -7.48 -2.61
N GLN A 397 15.18 -8.21 -1.48
CA GLN A 397 15.11 -9.68 -1.51
C GLN A 397 13.84 -10.19 -2.20
N ALA A 398 12.71 -9.48 -2.08
CA ALA A 398 11.48 -9.81 -2.79
C ALA A 398 11.52 -9.45 -4.29
N HIS A 399 12.51 -8.65 -4.71
CA HIS A 399 12.68 -8.13 -6.07
C HIS A 399 14.08 -8.45 -6.63
N GLU A 400 14.35 -9.75 -6.84
CA GLU A 400 15.65 -10.27 -7.32
C GLU A 400 16.19 -9.57 -8.59
N HIS A 401 15.32 -9.13 -9.50
CA HIS A 401 15.73 -8.42 -10.72
C HIS A 401 16.41 -7.06 -10.50
N LEU A 402 16.28 -6.45 -9.31
CA LEU A 402 16.88 -5.16 -8.95
C LEU A 402 17.94 -5.29 -7.85
N SER A 403 18.05 -6.44 -7.19
CA SER A 403 18.99 -6.64 -6.08
C SER A 403 20.44 -6.44 -6.52
N TRP A 404 20.82 -6.97 -7.68
CA TRP A 404 22.19 -6.84 -8.20
C TRP A 404 22.65 -5.39 -8.38
N LEU A 405 21.75 -4.46 -8.73
CA LEU A 405 22.08 -3.04 -8.86
C LEU A 405 22.40 -2.40 -7.51
N HIS A 406 21.66 -2.79 -6.47
CA HIS A 406 21.94 -2.35 -5.12
C HIS A 406 23.23 -2.97 -4.60
N ASP A 407 23.43 -4.27 -4.82
CA ASP A 407 24.63 -4.98 -4.36
C ASP A 407 25.91 -4.38 -4.97
N ILE A 408 25.89 -3.99 -6.26
CA ILE A 408 27.00 -3.25 -6.89
C ILE A 408 27.21 -1.89 -6.21
N ASN A 409 26.14 -1.14 -5.90
CA ASN A 409 26.24 0.16 -5.24
C ASN A 409 26.76 0.05 -3.79
N SER A 410 26.43 -1.04 -3.10
CA SER A 410 26.93 -1.36 -1.76
C SER A 410 28.32 -2.00 -1.76
N ASN A 411 28.96 -2.17 -2.93
CA ASN A 411 30.25 -2.83 -3.13
C ASN A 411 30.27 -4.33 -2.75
N ASP A 412 29.11 -4.96 -2.62
CA ASP A 412 28.93 -6.39 -2.36
C ASP A 412 28.93 -7.18 -3.68
N MET A 413 30.08 -7.21 -4.36
CA MET A 413 30.20 -7.83 -5.70
C MET A 413 29.89 -9.33 -5.72
N ASP A 414 30.15 -10.04 -4.63
CA ASP A 414 29.81 -11.45 -4.45
C ASP A 414 28.31 -11.74 -4.53
N LYS A 415 27.49 -10.89 -3.89
CA LYS A 415 26.02 -11.04 -3.90
C LYS A 415 25.46 -10.62 -5.25
N ALA A 416 26.03 -9.57 -5.84
CA ALA A 416 25.71 -9.15 -7.20
C ALA A 416 25.97 -10.29 -8.21
N TYR A 417 27.11 -10.98 -8.10
CA TYR A 417 27.41 -12.14 -8.92
C TYR A 417 26.34 -13.24 -8.80
N ARG A 418 26.03 -13.69 -7.56
CA ARG A 418 25.06 -14.77 -7.33
C ARG A 418 23.68 -14.43 -7.87
N THR A 419 23.23 -13.21 -7.65
CA THR A 419 21.93 -12.74 -8.15
C THR A 419 21.94 -12.64 -9.68
N LEU A 420 22.99 -12.11 -10.29
CA LEU A 420 23.14 -12.07 -11.76
C LEU A 420 23.21 -13.47 -12.38
N GLN A 421 23.91 -14.41 -11.76
CA GLN A 421 24.02 -15.80 -12.24
C GLN A 421 22.64 -16.49 -12.17
N ASN A 422 21.90 -16.31 -11.08
CA ASN A 422 20.53 -16.83 -10.96
C ASN A 422 19.58 -16.20 -12.00
N LEU A 423 19.68 -14.89 -12.23
CA LEU A 423 18.91 -14.20 -13.27
C LEU A 423 19.30 -14.70 -14.67
N ALA A 424 20.56 -15.01 -14.92
CA ALA A 424 21.02 -15.56 -16.19
C ALA A 424 20.52 -16.99 -16.41
N ASN A 425 20.50 -17.81 -15.36
CA ASN A 425 20.01 -19.19 -15.41
C ASN A 425 18.49 -19.24 -15.67
N THR A 426 17.73 -18.35 -15.04
CA THR A 426 16.27 -18.25 -15.22
C THR A 426 15.86 -17.59 -16.54
N GLU A 427 16.74 -16.82 -17.17
CA GLU A 427 16.47 -16.16 -18.44
C GLU A 427 16.42 -17.16 -19.60
N THR A 428 15.23 -17.34 -20.17
CA THR A 428 15.00 -18.15 -21.38
C THR A 428 14.38 -17.34 -22.52
N ARG A 429 13.87 -16.13 -22.22
CA ARG A 429 13.05 -15.34 -23.15
C ARG A 429 13.88 -14.52 -24.12
N TYR A 430 15.00 -13.95 -23.68
CA TYR A 430 15.84 -13.11 -24.53
C TYR A 430 17.30 -13.55 -24.48
N PHE A 431 17.81 -14.03 -25.61
CA PHE A 431 19.20 -14.48 -25.75
C PHE A 431 20.22 -13.36 -25.48
N ALA A 432 20.01 -12.17 -26.05
CA ALA A 432 20.89 -11.02 -25.82
C ALA A 432 20.92 -10.61 -24.33
N LYS A 433 19.80 -10.75 -23.62
CA LYS A 433 19.70 -10.46 -22.19
C LYS A 433 20.48 -11.47 -21.36
N LYS A 434 20.36 -12.78 -21.67
CA LYS A 434 21.14 -13.83 -20.98
C LYS A 434 22.65 -13.60 -21.14
N LYS A 435 23.12 -13.30 -22.35
CA LYS A 435 24.53 -12.93 -22.60
C LYS A 435 24.98 -11.73 -21.77
N THR A 436 24.14 -10.69 -21.71
CA THR A 436 24.45 -9.48 -20.93
C THR A 436 24.54 -9.79 -19.45
N LEU A 437 23.61 -10.60 -18.91
CA LEU A 437 23.61 -10.99 -17.50
C LEU A 437 24.83 -11.85 -17.14
N LEU A 438 25.24 -12.80 -17.99
CA LEU A 438 26.46 -13.57 -17.78
C LEU A 438 27.72 -12.73 -17.88
N GLY A 439 27.79 -11.81 -18.86
CA GLY A 439 28.90 -10.88 -18.98
C GLY A 439 29.03 -9.98 -17.76
N LEU A 440 27.91 -9.45 -17.25
CA LEU A 440 27.88 -8.68 -16.00
C LEU A 440 28.27 -9.55 -14.80
N SER A 441 27.75 -10.78 -14.71
CA SER A 441 28.08 -11.75 -13.66
C SER A 441 29.58 -12.02 -13.61
N LYS A 442 30.21 -12.25 -14.77
CA LYS A 442 31.67 -12.44 -14.93
C LYS A 442 32.44 -11.21 -14.48
N LEU A 443 32.03 -10.02 -14.89
CA LEU A 443 32.66 -8.76 -14.47
C LEU A 443 32.54 -8.52 -12.96
N SER A 444 31.39 -8.85 -12.36
CA SER A 444 31.21 -8.76 -10.91
C SER A 444 32.12 -9.73 -10.15
N VAL A 445 32.30 -10.96 -10.65
CA VAL A 445 33.26 -11.94 -10.08
C VAL A 445 34.69 -11.42 -10.20
N LEU A 446 35.08 -10.93 -11.37
CA LEU A 446 36.43 -10.38 -11.59
C LEU A 446 36.72 -9.13 -10.73
N ALA A 447 35.70 -8.37 -10.38
CA ALA A 447 35.81 -7.19 -9.53
C ALA A 447 35.67 -7.51 -8.02
N SER A 448 35.41 -8.75 -7.65
CA SER A 448 35.24 -9.16 -6.26
C SER A 448 36.57 -9.57 -5.61
N ASP A 449 36.69 -9.37 -4.29
CA ASP A 449 37.89 -9.70 -3.50
C ASP A 449 37.93 -11.19 -3.06
N ILE A 450 37.47 -12.09 -3.93
CA ILE A 450 37.42 -13.54 -3.65
C ILE A 450 38.83 -14.14 -3.81
N SER A 451 39.13 -15.23 -3.10
CA SER A 451 40.37 -15.97 -3.29
C SER A 451 40.51 -16.51 -4.74
N ASP A 452 41.73 -16.47 -5.28
CA ASP A 452 42.02 -16.88 -6.66
C ASP A 452 41.52 -18.29 -7.01
N VAL A 453 41.48 -19.19 -6.03
CA VAL A 453 40.98 -20.57 -6.21
C VAL A 453 39.48 -20.59 -6.48
N MET A 454 38.70 -19.91 -5.64
CA MET A 454 37.23 -19.81 -5.79
C MET A 454 36.85 -18.92 -6.97
N LEU A 455 37.71 -17.97 -7.34
CA LEU A 455 37.56 -17.15 -8.53
C LEU A 455 37.63 -18.01 -9.80
N ASN A 456 38.65 -18.87 -9.90
CA ASN A 456 38.83 -19.74 -11.05
C ASN A 456 37.68 -20.73 -11.22
N GLU A 457 37.24 -21.40 -10.15
CA GLU A 457 36.09 -22.33 -10.20
C GLU A 457 34.83 -21.63 -10.73
N LYS A 458 34.49 -20.45 -10.21
CA LYS A 458 33.32 -19.68 -10.66
C LYS A 458 33.44 -19.18 -12.09
N ILE A 459 34.65 -18.82 -12.52
CA ILE A 459 34.90 -18.38 -13.89
C ILE A 459 34.78 -19.56 -14.85
N GLU A 460 35.26 -20.73 -14.48
CA GLU A 460 35.12 -21.96 -15.28
C GLU A 460 33.64 -22.30 -15.52
N GLU A 461 32.80 -22.26 -14.48
CA GLU A 461 31.35 -22.45 -14.62
C GLU A 461 30.72 -21.44 -15.60
N ILE A 462 31.11 -20.16 -15.51
CA ILE A 462 30.59 -19.12 -16.43
C ILE A 462 31.10 -19.37 -17.86
N ILE A 463 32.35 -19.80 -18.02
CA ILE A 463 32.94 -20.10 -19.32
C ILE A 463 32.19 -21.26 -19.99
N GLU A 464 31.83 -22.31 -19.26
CA GLU A 464 31.02 -23.42 -19.79
C GLU A 464 29.66 -22.93 -20.31
N GLN A 465 29.00 -22.02 -19.58
CA GLN A 465 27.76 -21.40 -20.04
C GLN A 465 27.96 -20.47 -21.25
N GLU A 466 29.07 -19.73 -21.30
CA GLU A 466 29.44 -18.91 -22.47
C GLU A 466 29.72 -19.78 -23.70
N CYS A 467 30.38 -20.93 -23.53
CA CYS A 467 30.62 -21.92 -24.59
C CYS A 467 29.30 -22.43 -25.18
N PHE A 468 28.32 -22.77 -24.34
CA PHE A 468 27.00 -23.14 -24.81
C PHE A 468 26.33 -22.02 -25.63
N LEU A 469 26.31 -20.78 -25.11
CA LEU A 469 25.71 -19.64 -25.81
C LEU A 469 26.44 -19.26 -27.10
N LEU A 470 27.74 -19.56 -27.21
CA LEU A 470 28.53 -19.34 -28.41
C LEU A 470 28.00 -20.17 -29.60
N HIS A 471 27.44 -21.36 -29.35
CA HIS A 471 26.79 -22.13 -30.40
C HIS A 471 25.56 -21.42 -30.96
N GLN A 472 24.75 -20.78 -30.13
CA GLN A 472 23.61 -19.98 -30.61
C GLN A 472 24.06 -18.68 -31.28
N GLU A 473 25.12 -18.03 -30.79
CA GLU A 473 25.67 -16.80 -31.39
C GLU A 473 26.21 -17.06 -32.80
N THR A 474 26.85 -18.21 -33.00
CA THR A 474 27.52 -18.54 -34.26
C THR A 474 26.59 -19.24 -35.27
N LEU A 475 25.28 -19.05 -35.14
CA LEU A 475 24.29 -19.45 -36.14
C LEU A 475 24.52 -18.66 -37.45
N PRO A 476 24.52 -19.30 -38.63
CA PRO A 476 24.75 -18.61 -39.89
C PRO A 476 23.72 -17.51 -40.17
N GLU A 477 24.17 -16.30 -40.53
CA GLU A 477 23.29 -15.16 -40.88
C GLU A 477 22.32 -15.48 -42.02
N GLN A 478 22.75 -16.34 -42.96
CA GLN A 478 21.91 -16.80 -44.07
C GLN A 478 20.71 -17.62 -43.58
N LEU A 479 20.92 -18.51 -42.60
CA LEU A 479 19.86 -19.31 -41.99
C LEU A 479 18.88 -18.41 -41.22
N LEU A 480 19.42 -17.44 -40.48
CA LEU A 480 18.63 -16.47 -39.71
C LEU A 480 17.74 -15.62 -40.63
N ALA A 481 18.28 -15.18 -41.78
CA ALA A 481 17.51 -14.45 -42.80
C ALA A 481 16.42 -15.31 -43.44
N GLU A 482 16.71 -16.57 -43.77
CA GLU A 482 15.72 -17.49 -44.37
C GLU A 482 14.59 -17.84 -43.39
N LYS A 483 14.89 -18.00 -42.11
CA LYS A 483 13.90 -18.24 -41.04
C LYS A 483 13.25 -16.96 -40.49
N LYS A 484 13.66 -15.76 -40.97
CA LYS A 484 13.21 -14.44 -40.48
C LYS A 484 13.37 -14.28 -38.96
N MET A 485 14.48 -14.76 -38.42
CA MET A 485 14.79 -14.68 -36.99
C MET A 485 15.82 -13.58 -36.72
N ASN A 486 15.61 -12.81 -35.64
CA ASN A 486 16.55 -11.81 -35.15
C ASN A 486 17.33 -12.38 -33.96
N LEU A 487 18.67 -12.37 -34.02
CA LEU A 487 19.53 -12.84 -32.92
C LEU A 487 19.27 -12.12 -31.58
N ASN A 488 18.88 -10.84 -31.62
CA ASN A 488 18.68 -10.05 -30.41
C ASN A 488 17.32 -10.27 -29.73
N GLU A 489 16.32 -10.73 -30.50
CA GLU A 489 14.94 -10.89 -30.02
C GLU A 489 14.55 -12.37 -29.86
N MET A 490 15.42 -13.29 -30.26
CA MET A 490 15.16 -14.71 -30.16
C MET A 490 15.25 -15.21 -28.72
N PRO A 491 14.46 -16.24 -28.37
CA PRO A 491 14.61 -16.95 -27.11
C PRO A 491 15.94 -17.69 -27.03
N VAL A 492 16.32 -18.07 -25.82
CA VAL A 492 17.45 -18.97 -25.59
C VAL A 492 17.02 -20.35 -26.07
N LEU A 493 17.72 -20.88 -27.07
CA LEU A 493 17.39 -22.17 -27.67
C LEU A 493 18.04 -23.30 -26.87
N SER A 494 17.36 -24.44 -26.78
CA SER A 494 17.91 -25.66 -26.20
C SER A 494 18.89 -26.35 -27.16
N ALA A 495 19.75 -27.23 -26.63
CA ALA A 495 20.69 -28.00 -27.44
C ALA A 495 20.00 -28.77 -28.60
N PRO A 496 18.87 -29.47 -28.40
CA PRO A 496 18.18 -30.16 -29.50
C PRO A 496 17.67 -29.20 -30.59
N GLN A 497 17.15 -28.03 -30.21
CA GLN A 497 16.67 -27.02 -31.17
C GLN A 497 17.82 -26.43 -31.99
N LEU A 498 18.97 -26.17 -31.37
CA LEU A 498 20.18 -25.72 -32.06
C LEU A 498 20.72 -26.78 -33.02
N ILE A 499 20.76 -28.04 -32.58
CA ILE A 499 21.13 -29.19 -33.41
C ILE A 499 20.22 -29.24 -34.64
N GLU A 500 18.90 -29.19 -34.48
CA GLU A 500 17.98 -29.20 -35.61
C GLU A 500 18.18 -28.02 -36.56
N LEU A 501 18.42 -26.81 -36.04
CA LEU A 501 18.70 -25.64 -36.87
C LEU A 501 20.00 -25.76 -37.66
N TYR A 502 21.07 -26.28 -37.06
CA TYR A 502 22.36 -26.48 -37.76
C TYR A 502 22.24 -27.48 -38.91
N ILE A 503 21.43 -28.51 -38.74
CA ILE A 503 21.27 -29.62 -39.68
C ILE A 503 20.02 -29.43 -40.57
N CYS A 504 19.34 -28.29 -40.49
CA CYS A 504 18.18 -27.99 -41.34
C CYS A 504 18.58 -27.95 -42.82
N ASP A 505 17.64 -28.34 -43.69
CA ASP A 505 17.88 -28.32 -45.13
C ASP A 505 18.04 -26.88 -45.67
N GLU A 506 17.45 -25.92 -44.96
CA GLU A 506 17.57 -24.47 -45.16
C GLU A 506 19.01 -23.95 -44.91
N ASN A 507 19.86 -24.65 -44.15
CA ASN A 507 21.28 -24.27 -44.06
C ASN A 507 22.03 -24.70 -45.33
N ARG A 508 21.88 -23.93 -46.41
CA ARG A 508 22.39 -24.27 -47.75
C ARG A 508 23.92 -24.31 -47.85
N LYS A 509 24.63 -23.68 -46.91
CA LYS A 509 26.11 -23.64 -46.86
C LYS A 509 26.68 -24.32 -45.61
N ALA A 510 25.96 -25.30 -45.06
CA ALA A 510 26.44 -26.06 -43.91
C ALA A 510 27.83 -26.64 -44.19
N ASN A 511 28.79 -26.32 -43.31
CA ASN A 511 30.18 -26.77 -43.43
C ASN A 511 30.55 -27.74 -42.30
N GLU A 512 31.77 -28.25 -42.34
CA GLU A 512 32.35 -29.12 -41.29
C GLU A 512 32.23 -28.56 -39.86
N TYR A 513 32.23 -27.23 -39.69
CA TYR A 513 32.13 -26.60 -38.38
C TYR A 513 30.70 -26.61 -37.85
N ASP A 514 29.69 -26.47 -38.72
CA ASP A 514 28.28 -26.51 -38.32
C ASP A 514 27.89 -27.90 -37.80
N PHE A 515 28.33 -28.96 -38.49
CA PHE A 515 28.11 -30.33 -38.04
C PHE A 515 28.96 -30.69 -36.81
N LYS A 516 30.20 -30.18 -36.70
CA LYS A 516 31.01 -30.35 -35.48
C LYS A 516 30.34 -29.70 -34.28
N LYS A 517 29.87 -28.46 -34.41
CA LYS A 517 29.11 -27.78 -33.36
C LYS A 517 27.84 -28.53 -32.98
N ALA A 518 27.14 -29.12 -33.96
CA ALA A 518 25.97 -29.95 -33.67
C ALA A 518 26.33 -31.22 -32.88
N LEU A 519 27.51 -31.81 -33.11
CA LEU A 519 28.02 -32.93 -32.31
C LEU A 519 28.44 -32.49 -30.91
N ASP A 520 29.07 -31.32 -30.77
CA ASP A 520 29.49 -30.75 -29.49
C ASP A 520 28.26 -30.42 -28.62
N LEU A 521 27.17 -29.97 -29.24
CA LEU A 521 25.90 -29.74 -28.57
C LEU A 521 25.25 -31.00 -27.97
N LEU A 522 25.69 -32.21 -28.34
CA LEU A 522 25.20 -33.45 -27.73
C LEU A 522 25.62 -33.59 -26.27
N GLU A 523 26.76 -32.99 -25.87
CA GLU A 523 27.25 -33.00 -24.49
C GLU A 523 26.36 -32.16 -23.55
N TYR A 524 25.67 -31.15 -24.12
CA TYR A 524 24.78 -30.25 -23.39
C TYR A 524 23.32 -30.73 -23.34
N ILE A 525 23.03 -31.97 -23.75
CA ILE A 525 21.70 -32.56 -23.62
C ILE A 525 21.57 -33.17 -22.23
N ASP A 526 20.65 -32.64 -21.43
CA ASP A 526 20.34 -33.18 -20.12
C ASP A 526 19.81 -34.62 -20.24
N GLN A 527 20.30 -35.54 -19.41
CA GLN A 527 19.79 -36.92 -19.34
C GLN A 527 18.28 -37.00 -19.05
N ALA A 528 17.70 -35.90 -18.54
CA ALA A 528 16.28 -35.75 -18.26
C ALA A 528 15.40 -35.48 -19.50
N GLU A 529 15.96 -35.03 -20.62
CA GLU A 529 15.18 -34.59 -21.79
C GLU A 529 14.53 -35.74 -22.59
N GLN A 530 14.72 -37.02 -22.19
CA GLN A 530 14.18 -38.21 -22.88
C GLN A 530 14.49 -38.26 -24.39
N VAL A 531 15.52 -37.53 -24.85
CA VAL A 531 15.97 -37.56 -26.24
C VAL A 531 17.04 -38.63 -26.39
N ASP A 532 16.86 -39.51 -27.38
CA ASP A 532 17.86 -40.51 -27.69
C ASP A 532 19.08 -39.83 -28.36
N ILE A 533 20.14 -39.66 -27.57
CA ILE A 533 21.41 -39.05 -27.99
C ILE A 533 21.99 -39.81 -29.19
N ASN A 534 21.86 -41.14 -29.22
CA ASN A 534 22.37 -41.96 -30.32
C ASN A 534 21.55 -41.75 -31.59
N TYR A 535 20.24 -41.56 -31.47
CA TYR A 535 19.39 -41.21 -32.61
C TYR A 535 19.75 -39.83 -33.18
N LEU A 536 19.93 -38.79 -32.34
CA LEU A 536 20.36 -37.48 -32.81
C LEU A 536 21.75 -37.52 -33.45
N LYS A 537 22.68 -38.29 -32.88
CA LYS A 537 24.02 -38.53 -33.44
C LYS A 537 23.94 -39.16 -34.83
N LEU A 538 23.12 -40.20 -34.98
CA LEU A 538 22.85 -40.82 -36.28
C LEU A 538 22.26 -39.81 -37.26
N LYS A 539 21.31 -38.98 -36.82
CA LYS A 539 20.68 -37.94 -37.64
C LYS A 539 21.63 -36.87 -38.13
N ILE A 540 22.51 -36.38 -37.27
CA ILE A 540 23.57 -35.43 -37.62
C ILE A 540 24.47 -36.03 -38.72
N LEU A 541 24.94 -37.26 -38.51
CA LEU A 541 25.87 -37.92 -39.43
C LEU A 541 25.20 -38.30 -40.76
N CYS A 542 23.96 -38.78 -40.73
CA CYS A 542 23.19 -39.10 -41.95
C CYS A 542 22.96 -37.86 -42.80
N LYS A 543 22.62 -36.72 -42.17
CA LYS A 543 22.46 -35.47 -42.91
C LYS A 543 23.79 -34.87 -43.39
N ALA A 544 24.90 -35.05 -42.67
CA ALA A 544 26.22 -34.70 -43.18
C ALA A 544 26.54 -35.48 -44.47
N LEU A 545 26.27 -36.79 -44.47
CA LEU A 545 26.46 -37.66 -45.64
C LEU A 545 25.54 -37.28 -46.81
N LEU A 546 24.30 -36.85 -46.57
CA LEU A 546 23.39 -36.40 -47.63
C LEU A 546 23.81 -35.11 -48.33
N ARG A 547 24.63 -34.27 -47.68
CA ARG A 547 25.14 -33.02 -48.27
C ARG A 547 26.32 -33.24 -49.20
N ASP A 548 27.03 -34.35 -49.02
CA ASP A 548 28.12 -34.75 -49.88
C ASP A 548 27.58 -35.38 -51.18
N GLY A 549 28.16 -35.00 -52.33
CA GLY A 549 27.77 -35.52 -53.64
C GLY A 549 28.39 -36.90 -53.90
N TRP A 550 27.71 -37.99 -53.53
CA TRP A 550 28.19 -39.36 -53.73
C TRP A 550 27.84 -39.98 -55.10
N SER A 551 27.43 -39.16 -56.06
CA SER A 551 27.28 -39.58 -57.46
C SER A 551 28.66 -39.76 -58.07
N SER A 552 28.91 -40.91 -58.71
CA SER A 552 30.18 -41.26 -59.33
C SER A 552 30.83 -40.07 -60.02
N SER A 553 31.91 -39.53 -59.45
CA SER A 553 32.88 -38.81 -60.27
C SER A 553 33.30 -39.79 -61.35
N GLU A 554 33.28 -39.33 -62.59
CA GLU A 554 33.48 -40.15 -63.79
C GLU A 554 34.82 -40.90 -63.74
N GLY A 555 34.83 -42.11 -63.18
CA GLY A 555 35.78 -43.19 -63.42
C GLY A 555 37.29 -42.92 -63.37
N LYS A 556 37.78 -41.85 -62.73
CA LYS A 556 39.22 -41.49 -62.78
C LYS A 556 39.91 -41.10 -61.47
N ASP A 557 39.19 -40.85 -60.38
CA ASP A 557 39.81 -40.52 -59.09
C ASP A 557 39.70 -41.69 -58.11
N ASP A 558 40.76 -41.94 -57.34
CA ASP A 558 40.73 -42.93 -56.27
C ASP A 558 39.58 -42.57 -55.31
N PRO A 559 38.69 -43.52 -54.98
CA PRO A 559 37.49 -43.26 -54.16
C PRO A 559 37.83 -42.71 -52.77
N ILE A 560 39.06 -42.91 -52.30
CA ILE A 560 39.62 -42.41 -51.04
C ILE A 560 40.14 -40.96 -51.17
N GLU A 561 40.61 -40.55 -52.35
CA GLU A 561 41.06 -39.17 -52.56
C GLU A 561 39.88 -38.24 -52.81
N ALA A 562 38.88 -38.69 -53.56
CA ALA A 562 37.62 -37.97 -53.74
C ALA A 562 36.84 -37.83 -52.41
N SER A 563 37.00 -38.77 -51.47
CA SER A 563 36.33 -38.71 -50.17
C SER A 563 37.01 -37.76 -49.17
N LYS A 564 38.30 -37.42 -49.33
CA LYS A 564 39.01 -36.48 -48.43
C LYS A 564 38.38 -35.08 -48.39
N ASP A 565 37.74 -34.67 -49.49
CA ASP A 565 37.10 -33.36 -49.58
C ASP A 565 35.68 -33.32 -49.01
N SER A 566 35.10 -34.49 -48.70
CA SER A 566 33.76 -34.62 -48.11
C SER A 566 33.69 -34.00 -46.71
N ILE A 567 32.53 -33.45 -46.37
CA ILE A 567 32.26 -32.84 -45.05
C ILE A 567 32.41 -33.91 -43.97
N PHE A 568 31.93 -35.13 -44.24
CA PHE A 568 32.05 -36.26 -43.32
C PHE A 568 33.50 -36.60 -42.96
N VAL A 569 34.40 -36.70 -43.94
CA VAL A 569 35.82 -37.02 -43.68
C VAL A 569 36.54 -35.88 -42.97
N LYS A 570 36.18 -34.62 -43.24
CA LYS A 570 36.75 -33.47 -42.52
C LYS A 570 36.30 -33.40 -41.06
N ILE A 571 35.07 -33.82 -40.74
CA ILE A 571 34.61 -33.99 -39.36
C ILE A 571 35.42 -35.08 -38.65
N LEU A 572 35.62 -36.24 -39.28
CA LEU A 572 36.43 -37.33 -38.72
C LEU A 572 37.86 -36.88 -38.43
N GLN A 573 38.50 -36.18 -39.37
CA GLN A 573 39.85 -35.64 -39.18
C GLN A 573 39.94 -34.62 -38.04
N LYS A 574 38.87 -33.86 -37.76
CA LYS A 574 38.83 -32.93 -36.62
C LYS A 574 38.64 -33.66 -35.29
N LEU A 575 37.77 -34.66 -35.25
CA LEU A 575 37.57 -35.49 -34.05
C LEU A 575 38.87 -36.23 -33.65
N ILE A 576 39.64 -36.72 -34.62
CA ILE A 576 40.97 -37.32 -34.38
C ILE A 576 41.95 -36.29 -33.80
N LYS A 577 41.96 -35.05 -34.32
CA LYS A 577 42.83 -33.98 -33.82
C LYS A 577 42.50 -33.55 -32.38
N GLU A 578 41.25 -33.72 -31.95
CA GLU A 578 40.80 -33.46 -30.58
C GLU A 578 41.03 -34.66 -29.63
N GLY A 579 41.53 -35.79 -30.15
CA GLY A 579 41.88 -36.98 -29.35
C GLY A 579 40.71 -37.91 -29.04
N VAL A 580 39.58 -37.79 -29.74
CA VAL A 580 38.41 -38.65 -29.54
C VAL A 580 38.67 -40.03 -30.18
N GLN A 581 38.50 -41.11 -29.41
CA GLN A 581 38.58 -42.47 -29.94
C GLN A 581 37.38 -42.74 -30.85
N LEU A 582 37.62 -42.71 -32.16
CA LEU A 582 36.58 -42.87 -33.18
C LEU A 582 35.86 -44.23 -33.10
N SER A 583 36.51 -45.26 -32.55
CA SER A 583 35.93 -46.60 -32.38
C SER A 583 34.81 -46.68 -31.33
N GLU A 584 34.86 -45.83 -30.30
CA GLU A 584 33.82 -45.76 -29.27
C GLU A 584 32.77 -44.70 -29.60
N TYR A 585 33.17 -43.69 -30.38
CA TYR A 585 32.31 -42.56 -30.70
C TYR A 585 31.45 -42.78 -31.95
N LEU A 586 31.89 -43.48 -32.99
CA LEU A 586 31.09 -43.63 -34.21
C LEU A 586 30.09 -44.79 -34.12
N PRO A 587 28.82 -44.60 -34.54
CA PRO A 587 27.88 -45.70 -34.71
C PRO A 587 28.37 -46.73 -35.72
N GLU A 588 27.93 -47.99 -35.59
CA GLU A 588 28.29 -49.02 -36.56
C GLU A 588 27.79 -48.66 -37.96
N VAL A 589 28.57 -49.03 -38.99
CA VAL A 589 28.21 -48.87 -40.41
C VAL A 589 26.83 -49.47 -40.72
N LYS A 590 26.44 -50.53 -40.01
CA LYS A 590 25.14 -51.19 -40.17
C LYS A 590 23.99 -50.33 -39.65
N ASP A 591 24.17 -49.63 -38.53
CA ASP A 591 23.15 -48.78 -37.92
C ASP A 591 22.95 -47.50 -38.73
N LEU A 592 24.03 -46.96 -39.29
CA LEU A 592 23.97 -45.88 -40.28
C LEU A 592 23.18 -46.32 -41.51
N MET A 593 23.53 -47.45 -42.14
CA MET A 593 22.84 -47.94 -43.34
C MET A 593 21.38 -48.35 -43.10
N GLN A 594 21.01 -48.67 -41.86
CA GLN A 594 19.63 -49.00 -41.48
C GLN A 594 18.74 -47.77 -41.30
N SER A 595 19.30 -46.59 -41.03
CA SER A 595 18.52 -45.38 -40.77
C SER A 595 17.61 -45.00 -41.96
N ASP A 596 16.39 -44.55 -41.64
CA ASP A 596 15.41 -44.12 -42.64
C ASP A 596 15.74 -42.75 -43.24
N GLU A 597 16.67 -42.02 -42.62
CA GLU A 597 17.03 -40.65 -42.96
C GLU A 597 18.00 -40.55 -44.15
N LEU A 598 18.69 -41.62 -44.53
CA LEU A 598 19.59 -41.65 -45.71
C LEU A 598 18.87 -41.72 -47.06
N GLY A 599 17.54 -41.88 -47.07
CA GLY A 599 16.69 -41.78 -48.26
C GLY A 599 17.23 -42.55 -49.49
N HIS A 600 17.64 -41.81 -50.52
CA HIS A 600 18.09 -42.37 -51.81
C HIS A 600 19.50 -42.97 -51.80
N LEU A 601 20.35 -42.63 -50.82
CA LEU A 601 21.74 -43.12 -50.76
C LEU A 601 21.84 -44.57 -50.24
N LYS A 602 20.83 -45.06 -49.52
CA LYS A 602 20.75 -46.42 -48.98
C LYS A 602 20.82 -47.52 -50.06
N TYR A 603 20.42 -47.19 -51.29
CA TYR A 603 20.38 -48.13 -52.41
C TYR A 603 21.59 -48.04 -53.35
N ASN A 604 22.56 -47.16 -53.07
CA ASN A 604 23.74 -46.97 -53.92
C ASN A 604 24.90 -47.87 -53.44
N PRO A 605 25.28 -48.94 -54.17
CA PRO A 605 26.34 -49.84 -53.77
C PRO A 605 27.74 -49.18 -53.76
N TYR A 606 27.92 -48.11 -54.56
CA TYR A 606 29.16 -47.33 -54.56
C TYR A 606 29.34 -46.56 -53.24
N PHE A 607 28.26 -45.98 -52.72
CA PHE A 607 28.26 -45.27 -51.45
C PHE A 607 28.57 -46.20 -50.27
N GLU A 608 27.96 -47.39 -50.25
CA GLU A 608 28.23 -48.40 -49.21
C GLU A 608 29.72 -48.84 -49.22
N PHE A 609 30.31 -49.01 -50.40
CA PHE A 609 31.73 -49.34 -50.53
C PHE A 609 32.64 -48.20 -50.03
N VAL A 610 32.38 -46.95 -50.44
CA VAL A 610 33.17 -45.78 -50.04
C VAL A 610 33.06 -45.53 -48.53
N LEU A 611 31.87 -45.71 -47.96
CA LEU A 611 31.67 -45.57 -46.52
C LEU A 611 32.43 -46.65 -45.74
N LYS A 612 32.35 -47.92 -46.16
CA LYS A 612 33.18 -48.99 -45.55
C LYS A 612 34.68 -48.73 -45.67
N ALA A 613 35.14 -48.24 -46.82
CA ALA A 613 36.55 -47.89 -47.04
C ALA A 613 37.02 -46.73 -46.15
N ASN A 614 36.20 -45.70 -45.96
CA ASN A 614 36.51 -44.59 -45.05
C ASN A 614 36.51 -45.04 -43.58
N TYR A 615 35.58 -45.92 -43.18
CA TYR A 615 35.59 -46.53 -41.85
C TYR A 615 36.85 -47.39 -41.63
N GLU A 616 37.29 -48.18 -42.62
CA GLU A 616 38.54 -48.93 -42.55
C GLU A 616 39.76 -48.02 -42.40
N LEU A 617 39.80 -46.91 -43.14
CA LEU A 617 40.95 -46.01 -43.14
C LEU A 617 41.06 -45.16 -41.87
N TYR A 618 39.95 -44.73 -41.29
CA TYR A 618 39.94 -43.81 -40.13
C TYR A 618 39.61 -44.50 -38.80
N VAL A 619 38.85 -45.59 -38.77
CA VAL A 619 38.45 -46.28 -37.53
C VAL A 619 39.37 -47.45 -37.21
N PHE A 620 39.82 -48.21 -38.22
CA PHE A 620 40.67 -49.39 -38.00
C PHE A 620 42.17 -49.08 -37.98
N ARG A 621 42.61 -47.95 -38.55
CA ARG A 621 44.02 -47.49 -38.40
C ARG A 621 44.32 -46.88 -37.04
N ASP A 622 43.34 -46.29 -36.35
CA ASP A 622 43.52 -45.76 -34.99
C ASP A 622 43.73 -46.86 -33.92
N GLN A 623 43.55 -48.14 -34.28
CA GLN A 623 43.81 -49.29 -33.41
C GLN A 623 45.25 -49.82 -33.48
N ALA A 624 46.11 -49.29 -34.37
CA ALA A 624 47.51 -49.71 -34.56
C ALA A 624 48.48 -48.57 -34.24
#